data_AF-A0AAU7CJ39-F1
#
_entry.id   AF-A0AAU7CJ39-F1
#
_cell.length_a   1.000
_cell.length_b   1.000
_cell.length_c   1.000
_cell.angle_alpha   90.00
_cell.angle_beta   90.00
_cell.angle_gamma   90.00
#
_symmetry.space_group_name_H-M   'P 1'
#
loop_
_entity.id
_entity.type
_entity.pdbx_description
1 polymer ?
#
loop_
_entity_poly.entity_id
_entity_poly.type
_entity_poly.pdbx_seq_one_letter_code
_entity_poly.pdbx_strand_id
1 'polypeptide(L)'
;MEIAYTGNLGADFKGPTEVYLASGSNPITADAWATYVPPPNYLKNTNRNVEFNSVDFLTSPDSTTGQTYITTTDGYTWQFVTETVSANYPFKPGDYPEEQYTSAYQAAAFDPTPPPGVIRYSANTKNAITTWLARDAENHPIKRYFVRDSWKNLYIMQTSGVTDESDVERNFFSAVLPAGWLKFTGYLPADLTTIPAYDSQGFAQYNIFRDSADDAFQQVTWSAQGNGIAQHIADMPIWGGPKSNKINARLLSDSLIHAAQGNDTIRVFERNDIVYGDAGTDTVVFSGNRRQYVLTAPSGDRSTVVVSRLASKHRAQVVTLHDIERIRFADGIVSTAKLKKPPVISPSRPPLWRAGRPRISPRFCGQK
;
A
#
# COMPACT_ATOMS: atom_id res chain seq x y z
N MET A 1 2.23 24.61 -3.76
CA MET A 1 1.02 24.63 -4.60
C MET A 1 0.81 23.22 -5.10
N GLU A 2 -0.31 22.61 -4.71
CA GLU A 2 -0.54 21.18 -4.85
C GLU A 2 -2.01 20.93 -5.25
N ILE A 3 -2.22 20.09 -6.25
CA ILE A 3 -3.57 19.62 -6.63
C ILE A 3 -3.65 18.10 -6.51
N ALA A 4 -4.86 17.59 -6.31
CA ALA A 4 -5.14 16.17 -6.24
C ALA A 4 -6.23 15.78 -7.25
N TYR A 5 -5.95 14.81 -8.11
CA TYR A 5 -6.92 14.25 -9.06
C TYR A 5 -7.70 13.11 -8.40
N THR A 6 -9.03 13.20 -8.43
CA THR A 6 -9.95 12.22 -7.83
C THR A 6 -10.76 11.45 -8.87
N GLY A 7 -10.49 11.62 -10.16
CA GLY A 7 -11.25 10.98 -11.23
C GLY A 7 -11.09 9.45 -11.28
N ASN A 8 -10.03 8.91 -10.68
CA ASN A 8 -9.72 7.47 -10.69
C ASN A 8 -10.25 6.71 -9.46
N LEU A 9 -11.00 7.36 -8.56
CA LEU A 9 -11.54 6.73 -7.35
C LEU A 9 -12.49 5.55 -7.61
N GLY A 10 -13.20 5.56 -8.75
CA GLY A 10 -14.21 4.57 -9.08
C GLY A 10 -15.48 4.66 -8.21
N ALA A 11 -16.45 3.77 -8.47
CA ALA A 11 -17.74 3.80 -7.79
C ALA A 11 -17.68 3.32 -6.32
N ASP A 12 -16.64 2.59 -5.94
CA ASP A 12 -16.42 2.10 -4.58
C ASP A 12 -15.40 2.94 -3.77
N PHE A 13 -14.86 3.99 -4.40
CA PHE A 13 -13.89 4.93 -3.83
C PHE A 13 -12.54 4.31 -3.43
N LYS A 14 -12.22 3.11 -3.93
CA LYS A 14 -10.97 2.40 -3.62
C LYS A 14 -9.86 2.65 -4.63
N GLY A 15 -10.15 3.34 -5.73
CA GLY A 15 -9.13 3.76 -6.68
C GLY A 15 -8.21 4.85 -6.14
N PRO A 16 -7.10 5.14 -6.83
CA PRO A 16 -6.11 6.09 -6.35
C PRO A 16 -6.57 7.54 -6.50
N THR A 17 -6.16 8.38 -5.54
CA THR A 17 -6.03 9.82 -5.72
C THR A 17 -4.58 10.13 -6.11
N GLU A 18 -4.39 10.85 -7.20
CA GLU A 18 -3.07 11.24 -7.71
C GLU A 18 -2.76 12.67 -7.28
N VAL A 19 -1.58 12.92 -6.74
CA VAL A 19 -1.18 14.24 -6.23
C VAL A 19 -0.07 14.81 -7.07
N TYR A 20 -0.21 16.10 -7.37
CA TYR A 20 0.68 16.82 -8.25
C TYR A 20 1.15 18.14 -7.65
N LEU A 21 2.43 18.46 -7.82
CA LEU A 21 3.03 19.73 -7.42
C LEU A 21 3.25 20.63 -8.62
N ALA A 22 2.98 21.94 -8.47
CA ALA A 22 3.29 22.92 -9.50
C ALA A 22 4.78 22.88 -9.86
N SER A 23 5.11 22.53 -11.11
CA SER A 23 6.48 22.32 -11.57
C SER A 23 6.53 22.26 -13.10
N GLY A 24 7.71 22.08 -13.71
CA GLY A 24 7.86 21.93 -15.15
C GLY A 24 7.96 23.26 -15.91
N SER A 25 7.47 23.29 -17.15
CA SER A 25 7.69 24.42 -18.09
C SER A 25 6.72 25.59 -17.91
N ASN A 26 5.54 25.37 -17.33
CA ASN A 26 4.55 26.40 -17.05
C ASN A 26 3.88 26.16 -15.67
N PRO A 27 4.65 26.20 -14.57
CA PRO A 27 4.07 26.06 -13.23
C PRO A 27 3.20 27.27 -12.90
N ILE A 28 2.10 27.05 -12.18
CA ILE A 28 1.26 28.15 -11.68
C ILE A 28 2.06 29.05 -10.71
N THR A 29 1.80 30.37 -10.74
CA THR A 29 2.44 31.34 -9.85
C THR A 29 1.68 31.47 -8.52
N ALA A 30 2.33 32.02 -7.49
CA ALA A 30 1.69 32.28 -6.19
C ALA A 30 0.47 33.23 -6.32
N ASP A 31 0.58 34.26 -7.17
CA ASP A 31 -0.51 35.21 -7.41
C ASP A 31 -1.71 34.53 -8.09
N ALA A 32 -1.45 33.72 -9.13
CA ALA A 32 -2.49 32.96 -9.80
C ALA A 32 -3.12 31.91 -8.87
N TRP A 33 -2.32 31.30 -7.99
CA TRP A 33 -2.77 30.29 -7.04
C TRP A 33 -3.81 30.82 -6.06
N ALA A 34 -3.71 32.08 -5.62
CA ALA A 34 -4.63 32.65 -4.64
C ALA A 34 -6.10 32.50 -5.06
N THR A 35 -6.41 32.78 -6.33
CA THR A 35 -7.76 32.70 -6.91
C THR A 35 -7.97 31.46 -7.79
N TYR A 36 -7.00 30.55 -7.83
CA TYR A 36 -7.05 29.39 -8.71
C TYR A 36 -8.20 28.45 -8.34
N VAL A 37 -8.95 28.04 -9.37
CA VAL A 37 -9.94 26.95 -9.33
C VAL A 37 -9.46 25.90 -10.33
N PRO A 38 -9.12 24.69 -9.87
CA PRO A 38 -8.58 23.66 -10.74
C PRO A 38 -9.65 23.10 -11.69
N PRO A 39 -9.26 22.47 -12.81
CA PRO A 39 -10.19 21.81 -13.72
C PRO A 39 -11.04 20.72 -13.04
N PRO A 40 -12.14 20.25 -13.68
CA PRO A 40 -12.97 19.18 -13.13
C PRO A 40 -12.16 17.96 -12.67
N ASN A 41 -12.58 17.36 -11.55
CA ASN A 41 -11.94 16.23 -10.87
C ASN A 41 -10.58 16.52 -10.20
N TYR A 42 -10.11 17.77 -10.22
CA TYR A 42 -8.97 18.18 -9.42
C TYR A 42 -9.44 18.97 -8.20
N LEU A 43 -8.82 18.69 -7.06
CA LEU A 43 -8.98 19.42 -5.81
C LEU A 43 -7.76 20.29 -5.57
N LYS A 44 -7.99 21.49 -5.03
CA LYS A 44 -6.93 22.41 -4.62
C LYS A 44 -6.57 22.12 -3.16
N ASN A 45 -5.32 21.78 -2.88
CA ASN A 45 -4.88 21.56 -1.50
C ASN A 45 -4.47 22.88 -0.84
N THR A 46 -4.69 22.97 0.47
CA THR A 46 -4.20 24.07 1.30
C THR A 46 -2.69 24.02 1.44
N ASN A 47 -2.07 25.18 1.66
CA ASN A 47 -0.65 25.23 2.03
C ASN A 47 -0.48 24.69 3.44
N ARG A 48 0.64 23.99 3.67
CA ARG A 48 0.99 23.35 4.94
C ARG A 48 2.42 23.70 5.33
N ASN A 49 2.70 23.74 6.62
CA ASN A 49 4.08 23.81 7.11
C ASN A 49 4.73 22.43 6.98
N VAL A 50 5.99 22.39 6.52
CA VAL A 50 6.75 21.17 6.31
C VAL A 50 7.63 20.90 7.52
N GLU A 51 7.46 19.73 8.13
CA GLU A 51 8.12 19.34 9.37
C GLU A 51 9.35 18.46 9.14
N PHE A 52 9.82 18.31 7.90
CA PHE A 52 11.05 17.64 7.51
C PHE A 52 12.02 18.61 6.83
N ASN A 53 13.31 18.28 6.74
CA ASN A 53 14.32 19.18 6.19
C ASN A 53 14.59 18.96 4.71
N SER A 54 14.46 17.72 4.22
CA SER A 54 14.57 17.45 2.79
C SER A 54 13.68 16.28 2.36
N VAL A 55 13.28 16.32 1.09
CA VAL A 55 12.67 15.20 0.39
C VAL A 55 13.31 15.07 -1.00
N ASP A 56 13.88 13.89 -1.28
CA ASP A 56 14.50 13.57 -2.55
C ASP A 56 13.58 12.64 -3.33
N PHE A 57 12.96 13.16 -4.40
CA PHE A 57 12.12 12.36 -5.30
C PHE A 57 13.01 11.54 -6.24
N LEU A 58 12.91 10.21 -6.14
CA LEU A 58 13.76 9.29 -6.91
C LEU A 58 13.17 9.00 -8.29
N THR A 59 11.87 8.72 -8.35
CA THR A 59 11.12 8.54 -9.60
C THR A 59 9.68 9.00 -9.42
N SER A 60 8.92 9.00 -10.52
CA SER A 60 7.46 9.04 -10.45
C SER A 60 6.93 7.94 -9.51
N PRO A 61 5.83 8.18 -8.77
CA PRO A 61 5.18 7.23 -7.86
C PRO A 61 4.90 5.87 -8.48
N ASP A 62 4.48 5.85 -9.74
CA ASP A 62 4.27 4.65 -10.53
C ASP A 62 5.29 4.59 -11.65
N SER A 63 6.30 3.72 -11.48
CA SER A 63 7.33 3.49 -12.49
C SER A 63 6.75 2.93 -13.81
N THR A 64 5.53 2.40 -13.81
CA THR A 64 4.92 1.75 -14.98
C THR A 64 4.23 2.71 -15.94
N THR A 65 3.71 3.85 -15.45
CA THR A 65 3.13 4.89 -16.33
C THR A 65 4.21 5.77 -16.97
N GLY A 66 5.38 5.90 -16.33
CA GLY A 66 6.48 6.77 -16.76
C GLY A 66 6.12 8.26 -16.76
N GLN A 67 4.90 8.63 -16.34
CA GLN A 67 4.46 10.01 -16.28
C GLN A 67 5.16 10.71 -15.13
N THR A 68 6.02 11.67 -15.44
CA THR A 68 6.65 12.54 -14.42
C THR A 68 5.93 13.88 -14.32
N TYR A 69 5.33 14.32 -15.43
CA TYR A 69 4.61 15.58 -15.52
C TYR A 69 3.31 15.42 -16.31
N ILE A 70 2.34 16.26 -15.96
CA ILE A 70 1.11 16.45 -16.72
C ILE A 70 0.95 17.93 -17.06
N THR A 71 0.13 18.21 -18.07
CA THR A 71 -0.40 19.55 -18.35
C THR A 71 -1.90 19.49 -18.23
N THR A 72 -2.47 20.28 -17.32
CA THR A 72 -3.92 20.39 -17.15
C THR A 72 -4.56 21.19 -18.29
N THR A 73 -5.88 21.11 -18.46
CA THR A 73 -6.60 21.76 -19.59
C THR A 73 -6.54 23.29 -19.59
N ASP A 74 -6.21 23.88 -18.45
CA ASP A 74 -5.94 25.31 -18.25
C ASP A 74 -4.47 25.69 -18.59
N GLY A 75 -3.65 24.74 -19.00
CA GLY A 75 -2.30 24.94 -19.51
C GLY A 75 -1.19 24.92 -18.45
N TYR A 76 -1.49 24.77 -17.17
CA TYR A 76 -0.47 24.65 -16.13
C TYR A 76 0.18 23.26 -16.14
N THR A 77 1.48 23.24 -15.81
CA THR A 77 2.25 21.99 -15.70
C THR A 77 2.44 21.59 -14.25
N TRP A 78 2.39 20.28 -14.01
CA TRP A 78 2.46 19.70 -12.69
C TRP A 78 3.31 18.44 -12.69
N GLN A 79 4.14 18.27 -11.66
CA GLN A 79 4.91 17.06 -11.42
C GLN A 79 4.06 16.06 -10.64
N PHE A 80 4.04 14.80 -11.07
CA PHE A 80 3.38 13.72 -10.36
C PHE A 80 4.24 13.23 -9.20
N VAL A 81 3.70 13.27 -7.97
CA VAL A 81 4.51 13.07 -6.75
C VAL A 81 4.04 11.99 -5.79
N THR A 82 2.76 11.62 -5.81
CA THR A 82 2.27 10.45 -5.06
C THR A 82 0.92 9.96 -5.60
N GLU A 83 0.62 8.68 -5.40
CA GLU A 83 -0.74 8.14 -5.43
C GLU A 83 -1.14 7.70 -4.04
N THR A 84 -2.42 7.82 -3.71
CA THR A 84 -2.94 7.37 -2.41
C THR A 84 -4.24 6.61 -2.56
N VAL A 85 -4.34 5.48 -1.88
CA VAL A 85 -5.62 4.83 -1.58
C VAL A 85 -5.91 5.11 -0.11
N SER A 86 -7.01 5.81 0.15
CA SER A 86 -7.28 6.38 1.47
C SER A 86 -8.59 5.92 2.07
N ALA A 87 -8.63 5.76 3.38
CA ALA A 87 -9.84 5.44 4.13
C ALA A 87 -9.79 6.02 5.54
N ASN A 88 -10.94 6.48 6.05
CA ASN A 88 -11.04 6.99 7.41
C ASN A 88 -11.09 5.86 8.44
N TYR A 89 -10.42 6.04 9.59
CA TYR A 89 -10.36 5.06 10.67
C TYR A 89 -10.36 5.73 12.06
N PRO A 90 -11.13 5.21 13.04
CA PRO A 90 -12.24 4.28 12.85
C PRO A 90 -13.35 4.93 12.01
N PHE A 91 -14.09 4.12 11.25
CA PHE A 91 -15.23 4.61 10.49
C PHE A 91 -16.54 4.21 11.15
N LYS A 92 -17.35 5.22 11.49
CA LYS A 92 -18.75 5.06 11.87
C LYS A 92 -19.56 6.11 11.12
N PRO A 93 -20.57 5.72 10.32
CA PRO A 93 -21.38 6.68 9.57
C PRO A 93 -22.00 7.80 10.42
N GLY A 94 -22.36 7.51 11.68
CA GLY A 94 -22.96 8.49 12.59
C GLY A 94 -22.02 9.58 13.11
N ASP A 95 -20.71 9.47 12.88
CA ASP A 95 -19.74 10.49 13.30
C ASP A 95 -19.64 11.66 12.30
N TYR A 96 -20.32 11.57 11.14
CA TYR A 96 -20.25 12.56 10.04
C TYR A 96 -21.57 13.35 9.96
N PRO A 97 -21.53 14.71 10.06
CA PRO A 97 -22.72 15.55 10.16
C PRO A 97 -23.40 15.83 8.80
N GLU A 98 -22.62 15.90 7.74
CA GLU A 98 -23.07 16.22 6.39
C GLU A 98 -22.73 15.01 5.51
N GLU A 99 -23.78 14.35 5.01
CA GLU A 99 -23.71 13.10 4.22
C GLU A 99 -23.46 11.82 5.03
N GLN A 100 -24.40 10.87 4.95
CA GLN A 100 -24.17 9.52 5.45
C GLN A 100 -23.26 8.80 4.47
N TYR A 101 -21.95 8.94 4.65
CA TYR A 101 -20.98 8.10 3.95
C TYR A 101 -21.30 6.63 4.21
N THR A 102 -21.27 5.85 3.15
CA THR A 102 -21.59 4.41 3.20
C THR A 102 -20.34 3.56 3.45
N SER A 103 -19.15 4.14 3.27
CA SER A 103 -17.87 3.47 3.48
C SER A 103 -16.79 4.43 3.99
N ALA A 104 -15.77 3.86 4.62
CA ALA A 104 -14.58 4.58 5.07
C ALA A 104 -13.81 5.25 3.92
N TYR A 105 -13.86 4.65 2.73
CA TYR A 105 -13.24 5.15 1.51
C TYR A 105 -13.97 6.36 0.95
N GLN A 106 -15.31 6.31 0.92
CA GLN A 106 -16.14 7.44 0.50
C GLN A 106 -15.92 8.64 1.42
N ALA A 107 -15.88 8.41 2.74
CA ALA A 107 -15.58 9.47 3.69
C ALA A 107 -14.20 10.08 3.45
N ALA A 108 -13.16 9.27 3.23
CA ALA A 108 -11.83 9.79 2.94
C ALA A 108 -11.72 10.56 1.62
N ALA A 109 -12.59 10.27 0.64
CA ALA A 109 -12.59 10.92 -0.66
C ALA A 109 -13.21 12.33 -0.63
N PHE A 110 -14.26 12.54 0.16
CA PHE A 110 -15.07 13.76 0.09
C PHE A 110 -15.03 14.63 1.34
N ASP A 111 -14.74 14.05 2.50
CA ASP A 111 -14.53 14.85 3.70
C ASP A 111 -13.21 15.63 3.54
N PRO A 112 -13.16 16.96 3.64
CA PRO A 112 -11.88 17.67 3.60
C PRO A 112 -11.02 17.33 4.82
N THR A 113 -11.61 17.13 6.00
CA THR A 113 -10.89 16.96 7.28
C THR A 113 -11.63 15.95 8.17
N PRO A 114 -11.01 14.83 8.56
CA PRO A 114 -11.69 13.80 9.34
C PRO A 114 -12.19 14.34 10.70
N PRO A 115 -13.30 13.82 11.25
CA PRO A 115 -13.82 14.23 12.55
C PRO A 115 -12.81 14.00 13.70
N PRO A 116 -12.97 14.69 14.84
CA PRO A 116 -12.20 14.40 16.05
C PRO A 116 -12.28 12.90 16.44
N GLY A 117 -11.13 12.28 16.68
CA GLY A 117 -11.02 10.85 17.02
C GLY A 117 -10.90 9.92 15.81
N VAL A 118 -10.93 10.48 14.59
CA VAL A 118 -10.77 9.77 13.32
C VAL A 118 -9.51 10.26 12.61
N ILE A 119 -8.82 9.35 11.93
CA ILE A 119 -7.71 9.66 11.01
C ILE A 119 -8.08 9.25 9.60
N ARG A 120 -7.50 9.89 8.59
CA ARG A 120 -7.45 9.40 7.21
C ARG A 120 -6.16 8.63 7.03
N TYR A 121 -6.25 7.30 6.90
CA TYR A 121 -5.10 6.48 6.55
C TYR A 121 -4.92 6.45 5.04
N SER A 122 -3.68 6.46 4.57
CA SER A 122 -3.32 6.36 3.16
C SER A 122 -2.23 5.31 2.97
N ALA A 123 -2.52 4.29 2.16
CA ALA A 123 -1.47 3.53 1.48
C ALA A 123 -0.92 4.45 0.37
N ASN A 124 0.30 4.93 0.56
CA ASN A 124 0.84 6.06 -0.18
C ASN A 124 1.97 5.60 -1.10
N THR A 125 1.64 5.40 -2.37
CA THR A 125 2.62 5.10 -3.41
C THR A 125 3.47 6.34 -3.67
N LYS A 126 4.73 6.34 -3.25
CA LYS A 126 5.65 7.47 -3.40
C LYS A 126 7.09 7.00 -3.34
N ASN A 127 7.84 7.27 -4.40
CA ASN A 127 9.26 6.97 -4.46
C ASN A 127 10.10 8.20 -4.07
N ALA A 128 10.18 8.47 -2.77
CA ALA A 128 10.96 9.59 -2.25
C ALA A 128 11.66 9.24 -0.93
N ILE A 129 12.83 9.80 -0.71
CA ILE A 129 13.56 9.71 0.57
C ILE A 129 13.27 10.97 1.36
N THR A 130 12.88 10.84 2.63
CA THR A 130 12.58 12.01 3.50
C THR A 130 13.54 12.05 4.67
N THR A 131 14.07 13.22 4.99
CA THR A 131 15.04 13.40 6.09
C THR A 131 14.59 14.47 7.08
N TRP A 132 14.61 14.10 8.36
CA TRP A 132 14.45 15.00 9.50
C TRP A 132 15.81 15.15 10.19
N LEU A 133 16.33 16.36 10.22
CA LEU A 133 17.56 16.64 10.96
C LEU A 133 17.30 16.57 12.47
N ALA A 134 18.28 16.12 13.24
CA ALA A 134 18.23 16.19 14.69
C ALA A 134 18.48 17.61 15.21
N ARG A 135 19.23 18.41 14.45
CA ARG A 135 19.71 19.74 14.86
C ARG A 135 19.62 20.76 13.73
N ASP A 136 19.47 22.04 14.10
CA ASP A 136 19.50 23.18 13.18
C ASP A 136 20.95 23.58 12.79
N ALA A 137 21.08 24.65 11.99
CA ALA A 137 22.38 25.15 11.55
C ALA A 137 23.24 25.69 12.71
N GLU A 138 22.60 26.15 13.78
CA GLU A 138 23.20 26.62 15.03
C GLU A 138 23.44 25.50 16.05
N ASN A 139 23.21 24.24 15.66
CA ASN A 139 23.40 23.02 16.46
C ASN A 139 22.42 22.85 17.64
N HIS A 140 21.32 23.59 17.68
CA HIS A 140 20.22 23.37 18.63
C HIS A 140 19.37 22.16 18.20
N PRO A 141 18.85 21.36 19.14
CA PRO A 141 18.01 20.23 18.80
C PRO A 141 16.66 20.69 18.25
N ILE A 142 16.21 20.11 17.13
CA ILE A 142 14.93 20.43 16.50
C ILE A 142 13.82 19.63 17.17
N LYS A 143 12.80 20.32 17.69
CA LYS A 143 11.60 19.66 18.26
C LYS A 143 10.86 18.93 17.14
N ARG A 144 10.47 17.67 17.40
CA ARG A 144 9.68 16.83 16.50
C ARG A 144 8.40 16.36 17.18
N TYR A 145 7.39 16.11 16.36
CA TYR A 145 6.06 15.71 16.77
C TYR A 145 5.79 14.26 16.40
N PHE A 146 5.36 13.47 17.38
CA PHE A 146 5.22 12.03 17.24
C PHE A 146 3.86 11.54 17.67
N VAL A 147 3.41 10.49 16.98
CA VAL A 147 2.23 9.72 17.37
C VAL A 147 2.63 8.27 17.57
N ARG A 148 2.15 7.67 18.66
CA ARG A 148 2.21 6.22 18.87
C ARG A 148 0.81 5.65 18.93
N ASP A 149 0.52 4.71 18.04
CA ASP A 149 -0.79 4.06 18.00
C ASP A 149 -0.96 3.02 19.12
N SER A 150 -2.17 2.48 19.23
CA SER A 150 -2.51 1.45 20.21
C SER A 150 -1.70 0.15 20.03
N TRP A 151 -1.22 -0.12 18.82
CA TRP A 151 -0.39 -1.28 18.47
C TRP A 151 1.11 -1.03 18.61
N LYS A 152 1.53 0.17 19.04
CA LYS A 152 2.92 0.59 19.26
C LYS A 152 3.73 0.89 17.99
N ASN A 153 3.09 1.15 16.85
CA ASN A 153 3.77 1.79 15.73
C ASN A 153 4.10 3.23 16.09
N LEU A 154 5.23 3.74 15.58
CA LEU A 154 5.65 5.13 15.76
C LEU A 154 5.53 5.87 14.44
N TYR A 155 4.99 7.08 14.52
CA TYR A 155 4.85 7.99 13.40
C TYR A 155 5.49 9.34 13.75
N ILE A 156 6.08 9.99 12.75
CA ILE A 156 6.61 11.35 12.84
C ILE A 156 5.81 12.27 11.93
N MET A 157 5.58 13.51 12.36
CA MET A 157 4.87 14.50 11.53
C MET A 157 5.71 14.85 10.29
N GLN A 158 5.04 14.91 9.15
CA GLN A 158 5.58 15.35 7.87
C GLN A 158 5.18 16.78 7.54
N THR A 159 3.91 17.11 7.78
CA THR A 159 3.38 18.44 7.52
C THR A 159 2.34 18.79 8.56
N SER A 160 2.27 20.06 8.92
CA SER A 160 1.20 20.59 9.76
C SER A 160 0.10 21.26 8.93
N GLY A 161 -1.15 21.17 9.39
CA GLY A 161 -2.30 21.85 8.76
C GLY A 161 -2.25 23.38 8.82
N VAL A 162 -1.33 23.96 9.60
CA VAL A 162 -1.06 25.40 9.66
C VAL A 162 0.14 25.78 8.79
N THR A 163 0.26 27.05 8.41
CA THR A 163 1.38 27.56 7.60
C THR A 163 2.56 28.06 8.45
N ASP A 164 2.27 28.59 9.64
CA ASP A 164 3.25 29.31 10.46
C ASP A 164 3.87 28.37 11.50
N GLU A 165 5.20 28.34 11.57
CA GLU A 165 5.96 27.49 12.51
C GLU A 165 5.55 27.68 13.98
N SER A 166 5.24 28.91 14.38
CA SER A 166 4.81 29.21 15.75
C SER A 166 3.49 28.56 16.16
N ASP A 167 2.69 28.12 15.18
CA ASP A 167 1.36 27.56 15.39
C ASP A 167 1.35 26.02 15.39
N VAL A 168 2.42 25.39 14.89
CA VAL A 168 2.51 23.92 14.70
C VAL A 168 2.24 23.16 15.99
N GLU A 169 2.86 23.55 17.11
CA GLU A 169 2.69 22.83 18.38
C GLU A 169 1.23 22.91 18.88
N ARG A 170 0.60 24.08 18.75
CA ARG A 170 -0.81 24.26 19.12
C ARG A 170 -1.72 23.44 18.21
N ASN A 171 -1.45 23.44 16.90
CA ASN A 171 -2.20 22.66 15.92
C ASN A 171 -2.11 21.16 16.21
N PHE A 172 -0.88 20.67 16.40
CA PHE A 172 -0.59 19.28 16.75
C PHE A 172 -1.38 18.83 17.98
N PHE A 173 -1.43 19.64 19.03
CA PHE A 173 -2.15 19.27 20.24
C PHE A 173 -3.68 19.43 20.13
N SER A 174 -4.20 20.15 19.13
CA SER A 174 -5.64 20.37 18.93
C SER A 174 -6.40 19.13 18.43
N ALA A 175 -5.78 18.27 17.62
CA ALA A 175 -6.44 17.09 17.05
C ALA A 175 -6.81 16.05 18.13
N VAL A 176 -8.01 15.49 18.10
CA VAL A 176 -8.33 14.31 18.92
C VAL A 176 -7.94 13.07 18.12
N LEU A 177 -7.09 12.21 18.67
CA LEU A 177 -6.69 10.95 18.04
C LEU A 177 -7.63 9.79 18.43
N PRO A 178 -7.61 8.66 17.69
CA PRO A 178 -8.33 7.46 18.08
C PRO A 178 -7.97 6.99 19.50
N ALA A 179 -8.94 6.35 20.16
CA ALA A 179 -8.77 5.91 21.54
C ALA A 179 -7.52 5.04 21.74
N GLY A 180 -6.74 5.34 22.78
CA GLY A 180 -5.51 4.60 23.14
C GLY A 180 -4.25 5.03 22.38
N TRP A 181 -4.35 6.00 21.47
CA TRP A 181 -3.20 6.59 20.80
C TRP A 181 -2.60 7.73 21.63
N LEU A 182 -1.30 7.97 21.46
CA LEU A 182 -0.55 8.94 22.23
C LEU A 182 0.12 9.96 21.32
N LYS A 183 -0.05 11.25 21.62
CA LYS A 183 0.72 12.36 21.06
C LYS A 183 1.83 12.75 22.02
N PHE A 184 3.02 13.01 21.49
CA PHE A 184 4.12 13.56 22.27
C PHE A 184 5.12 14.27 21.38
N THR A 185 5.87 15.19 21.97
CA THR A 185 7.01 15.85 21.33
C THR A 185 8.32 15.23 21.82
N GLY A 186 9.38 15.41 21.05
CA GLY A 186 10.71 14.96 21.42
C GLY A 186 11.78 15.49 20.49
N TYR A 187 13.01 15.07 20.73
CA TYR A 187 14.17 15.41 19.91
C TYR A 187 14.78 14.13 19.35
N LEU A 188 15.19 14.16 18.10
CA LEU A 188 15.88 13.02 17.50
C LEU A 188 17.31 12.94 18.06
N PRO A 189 17.82 11.74 18.40
CA PRO A 189 19.20 11.57 18.85
C PRO A 189 20.22 11.72 17.71
N ALA A 190 19.79 11.51 16.47
CA ALA A 190 20.53 11.67 15.23
C ALA A 190 19.54 11.89 14.08
N ASP A 191 20.01 12.36 12.93
CA ASP A 191 19.17 12.57 11.75
C ASP A 191 18.41 11.29 11.41
N LEU A 192 17.13 11.45 11.07
CA LEU A 192 16.25 10.37 10.67
C LEU A 192 15.99 10.46 9.18
N THR A 193 16.47 9.48 8.43
CA THR A 193 16.14 9.30 7.02
C THR A 193 15.24 8.10 6.85
N THR A 194 14.14 8.27 6.11
CA THR A 194 13.20 7.22 5.77
C THR A 194 13.23 6.94 4.28
N ILE A 195 13.14 5.67 3.93
CA ILE A 195 12.96 5.18 2.57
C ILE A 195 11.61 4.45 2.47
N PRO A 196 10.98 4.41 1.30
CA PRO A 196 9.74 3.68 1.14
C PRO A 196 9.99 2.16 1.22
N ALA A 197 8.93 1.43 1.52
CA ALA A 197 8.87 -0.01 1.33
C ALA A 197 8.75 -0.29 -0.18
N TYR A 198 9.54 -1.22 -0.72
CA TYR A 198 9.49 -1.62 -2.12
C TYR A 198 9.02 -3.06 -2.23
N ASP A 199 8.08 -3.32 -3.14
CA ASP A 199 7.77 -4.68 -3.56
C ASP A 199 8.76 -5.22 -4.61
N SER A 200 8.56 -6.47 -5.02
CA SER A 200 9.37 -7.12 -6.05
C SER A 200 9.31 -6.46 -7.44
N GLN A 201 8.30 -5.63 -7.72
CA GLN A 201 8.12 -4.91 -8.98
C GLN A 201 8.65 -3.47 -8.93
N GLY A 202 9.08 -3.01 -7.75
CA GLY A 202 9.63 -1.67 -7.54
C GLY A 202 8.60 -0.62 -7.14
N PHE A 203 7.37 -1.01 -6.79
CA PHE A 203 6.39 -0.07 -6.24
C PHE A 203 6.83 0.39 -4.86
N ALA A 204 6.96 1.70 -4.69
CA ALA A 204 7.44 2.33 -3.49
C ALA A 204 6.28 2.83 -2.62
N GLN A 205 6.22 2.41 -1.36
CA GLN A 205 5.07 2.62 -0.47
C GLN A 205 5.48 3.20 0.87
N TYR A 206 4.67 4.17 1.33
CA TYR A 206 4.67 4.66 2.69
C TYR A 206 3.30 4.42 3.32
N ASN A 207 3.31 4.21 4.65
CA ASN A 207 2.11 4.21 5.45
C ASN A 207 1.98 5.58 6.11
N ILE A 208 0.96 6.34 5.71
CA ILE A 208 0.74 7.72 6.16
C ILE A 208 -0.67 7.82 6.74
N PHE A 209 -0.86 8.72 7.70
CA PHE A 209 -2.20 9.18 8.03
C PHE A 209 -2.27 10.70 8.17
N ARG A 210 -3.49 11.24 8.08
CA ARG A 210 -3.83 12.62 8.47
C ARG A 210 -4.86 12.64 9.58
N ASP A 211 -4.80 13.64 10.45
CA ASP A 211 -5.76 13.80 11.54
C ASP A 211 -6.71 15.00 11.34
N SER A 212 -7.51 15.28 12.36
CA SER A 212 -8.53 16.35 12.36
C SER A 212 -7.97 17.77 12.39
N ALA A 213 -6.67 17.95 12.63
CA ALA A 213 -5.98 19.23 12.50
C ALA A 213 -5.27 19.37 11.13
N ASP A 214 -5.54 18.43 10.20
CA ASP A 214 -4.88 18.29 8.90
C ASP A 214 -3.36 18.10 9.01
N ASP A 215 -2.88 17.60 10.15
CA ASP A 215 -1.50 17.20 10.32
C ASP A 215 -1.28 15.82 9.68
N ALA A 216 -0.23 15.68 8.88
CA ALA A 216 0.14 14.42 8.22
C ALA A 216 1.31 13.76 8.91
N PHE A 217 1.25 12.44 9.08
CA PHE A 217 2.24 11.64 9.78
C PHE A 217 2.67 10.44 8.98
N GLN A 218 3.97 10.19 8.92
CA GLN A 218 4.55 9.01 8.28
C GLN A 218 4.98 7.99 9.33
N GLN A 219 4.71 6.71 9.07
CA GLN A 219 5.21 5.64 9.91
C GLN A 219 6.74 5.53 9.81
N VAL A 220 7.41 5.46 10.96
CA VAL A 220 8.88 5.34 11.06
C VAL A 220 9.31 4.13 11.88
N THR A 221 8.38 3.46 12.56
CA THR A 221 8.65 2.18 13.23
C THR A 221 7.43 1.29 13.13
N TRP A 222 7.65 0.08 12.62
CA TRP A 222 6.66 -0.99 12.62
C TRP A 222 6.58 -1.67 13.98
N SER A 223 5.36 -2.01 14.40
CA SER A 223 5.10 -2.67 15.66
C SER A 223 5.71 -4.07 15.70
N ALA A 224 6.39 -4.40 16.81
CA ALA A 224 6.83 -5.76 17.09
C ALA A 224 5.67 -6.76 17.29
N GLN A 225 4.43 -6.26 17.45
CA GLN A 225 3.21 -7.08 17.56
C GLN A 225 2.59 -7.41 16.20
N GLY A 226 2.99 -6.68 15.15
CA GLY A 226 2.61 -6.90 13.76
C GLY A 226 1.23 -6.43 13.32
N ASN A 227 0.56 -5.60 14.12
CA ASN A 227 -0.63 -4.87 13.71
C ASN A 227 -0.28 -3.41 13.44
N GLY A 228 -0.94 -2.81 12.45
CA GLY A 228 -0.98 -1.38 12.17
C GLY A 228 -2.39 -0.99 11.76
N ILE A 229 -2.54 0.21 11.22
CA ILE A 229 -3.84 0.80 10.87
C ILE A 229 -4.55 -0.02 9.77
N ALA A 230 -3.82 -0.38 8.71
CA ALA A 230 -4.37 -1.07 7.54
C ALA A 230 -5.12 -2.37 7.92
N GLN A 231 -4.63 -3.12 8.91
CA GLN A 231 -5.27 -4.36 9.39
C GLN A 231 -6.70 -4.17 9.89
N HIS A 232 -7.12 -2.94 10.19
CA HIS A 232 -8.46 -2.63 10.71
C HIS A 232 -9.36 -1.92 9.68
N ILE A 233 -8.87 -1.75 8.45
CA ILE A 233 -9.63 -1.21 7.33
C ILE A 233 -9.83 -2.36 6.33
N ALA A 234 -11.08 -2.75 6.08
CA ALA A 234 -11.39 -3.80 5.12
C ALA A 234 -10.87 -3.42 3.72
N ASP A 235 -10.34 -4.40 2.97
CA ASP A 235 -9.82 -4.27 1.61
C ASP A 235 -8.59 -3.36 1.41
N MET A 236 -8.13 -2.64 2.44
CA MET A 236 -6.90 -1.85 2.37
C MET A 236 -5.70 -2.78 2.15
N PRO A 237 -4.74 -2.47 1.28
CA PRO A 237 -3.48 -3.24 1.24
C PRO A 237 -2.71 -3.06 2.56
N ILE A 238 -2.13 -4.14 3.07
CA ILE A 238 -1.24 -4.11 4.23
C ILE A 238 0.19 -4.11 3.70
N TRP A 239 0.91 -3.02 3.95
CA TRP A 239 2.31 -2.88 3.59
C TRP A 239 3.21 -2.96 4.83
N GLY A 240 4.24 -3.79 4.74
CA GLY A 240 5.40 -3.72 5.64
C GLY A 240 6.21 -2.43 5.43
N GLY A 241 7.37 -2.39 6.07
CA GLY A 241 8.38 -1.36 5.92
C GLY A 241 9.65 -1.92 5.26
N PRO A 242 10.69 -1.09 5.06
CA PRO A 242 11.90 -1.48 4.33
C PRO A 242 12.88 -2.38 5.12
N LYS A 243 12.41 -3.03 6.19
CA LYS A 243 13.20 -3.84 7.13
C LYS A 243 12.35 -5.04 7.53
N SER A 244 13.00 -6.09 8.02
CA SER A 244 12.32 -7.22 8.67
C SER A 244 11.21 -6.79 9.63
N ASN A 245 10.01 -7.28 9.38
CA ASN A 245 8.79 -7.00 10.10
C ASN A 245 8.09 -8.27 10.56
N LYS A 246 7.22 -8.07 11.55
CA LYS A 246 6.18 -9.02 11.89
C LYS A 246 4.89 -8.43 11.35
N ILE A 247 4.11 -9.19 10.61
CA ILE A 247 2.85 -8.71 10.02
C ILE A 247 1.76 -9.71 10.34
N ASN A 248 0.66 -9.26 10.90
CA ASN A 248 -0.54 -10.08 11.02
C ASN A 248 -1.49 -9.72 9.88
N ALA A 249 -2.07 -10.75 9.27
CA ALA A 249 -3.23 -10.63 8.41
C ALA A 249 -4.46 -10.16 9.21
N ARG A 250 -5.56 -9.88 8.52
CA ARG A 250 -6.82 -9.56 9.19
C ARG A 250 -7.46 -10.80 9.81
N LEU A 251 -8.09 -10.62 10.96
CA LEU A 251 -8.80 -11.71 11.64
C LEU A 251 -10.15 -12.04 10.98
N LEU A 252 -10.83 -11.01 10.46
CA LEU A 252 -12.25 -11.08 10.09
C LEU A 252 -12.53 -10.98 8.59
N SER A 253 -11.56 -10.59 7.78
CA SER A 253 -11.67 -10.46 6.33
C SER A 253 -10.39 -10.93 5.65
N ASP A 254 -10.44 -11.06 4.33
CA ASP A 254 -9.27 -11.40 3.54
C ASP A 254 -8.26 -10.23 3.52
N SER A 255 -7.00 -10.56 3.28
CA SER A 255 -5.89 -9.61 3.28
C SER A 255 -5.12 -9.67 1.96
N LEU A 256 -4.79 -8.52 1.41
CA LEU A 256 -3.68 -8.36 0.48
C LEU A 256 -2.50 -7.79 1.28
N ILE A 257 -1.40 -8.53 1.32
CA ILE A 257 -0.22 -8.21 2.12
C ILE A 257 1.01 -8.13 1.22
N HIS A 258 1.75 -7.04 1.32
CA HIS A 258 3.10 -6.87 0.78
C HIS A 258 4.05 -6.72 1.97
N ALA A 259 4.92 -7.71 2.17
CA ALA A 259 5.90 -7.67 3.25
C ALA A 259 7.04 -6.70 2.96
N ALA A 260 7.30 -6.42 1.67
CA ALA A 260 8.33 -5.54 1.15
C ALA A 260 9.75 -6.09 1.39
N GLN A 261 10.70 -5.26 1.83
CA GLN A 261 12.08 -5.72 1.99
C GLN A 261 12.38 -6.22 3.41
N GLY A 262 13.25 -7.21 3.48
CA GLY A 262 13.74 -7.78 4.73
C GLY A 262 13.26 -9.21 4.90
N ASN A 263 13.70 -9.87 5.98
CA ASN A 263 13.21 -11.20 6.30
C ASN A 263 11.97 -11.07 7.19
N ASP A 264 10.79 -11.26 6.63
CA ASP A 264 9.52 -11.02 7.28
C ASP A 264 8.90 -12.26 7.90
N THR A 265 8.08 -12.04 8.92
CA THR A 265 7.23 -13.08 9.52
C THR A 265 5.77 -12.64 9.42
N ILE A 266 5.03 -13.31 8.55
CA ILE A 266 3.63 -13.00 8.27
C ILE A 266 2.74 -14.06 8.91
N ARG A 267 1.89 -13.67 9.85
CA ARG A 267 0.88 -14.55 10.45
C ARG A 267 -0.43 -14.41 9.71
N VAL A 268 -0.87 -15.50 9.09
CA VAL A 268 -2.19 -15.59 8.45
C VAL A 268 -3.22 -16.21 9.38
N PHE A 269 -4.49 -15.87 9.17
CA PHE A 269 -5.62 -16.39 9.96
C PHE A 269 -6.56 -17.20 9.07
N GLU A 270 -7.73 -17.59 9.57
CA GLU A 270 -8.68 -18.45 8.83
C GLU A 270 -9.45 -17.67 7.73
N ARG A 271 -8.68 -17.01 6.85
CA ARG A 271 -9.12 -16.13 5.75
C ARG A 271 -8.36 -16.46 4.46
N ASN A 272 -8.88 -15.99 3.33
CA ASN A 272 -8.28 -16.23 2.04
C ASN A 272 -7.32 -15.09 1.70
N ASP A 273 -6.15 -15.12 2.32
CA ASP A 273 -5.15 -14.07 2.17
C ASP A 273 -4.30 -14.25 0.90
N ILE A 274 -3.89 -13.14 0.31
CA ILE A 274 -2.83 -13.07 -0.71
C ILE A 274 -1.62 -12.40 -0.05
N VAL A 275 -0.48 -13.08 -0.05
CA VAL A 275 0.73 -12.63 0.62
C VAL A 275 1.88 -12.59 -0.37
N TYR A 276 2.48 -11.42 -0.53
CA TYR A 276 3.75 -11.21 -1.20
C TYR A 276 4.83 -11.06 -0.12
N GLY A 277 5.81 -11.98 -0.12
CA GLY A 277 7.01 -11.87 0.71
C GLY A 277 7.98 -10.81 0.18
N ASP A 278 7.94 -10.57 -1.13
CA ASP A 278 8.80 -9.61 -1.81
C ASP A 278 10.29 -9.94 -1.60
N ALA A 279 11.10 -8.97 -1.14
CA ALA A 279 12.55 -9.10 -1.14
C ALA A 279 13.08 -9.58 0.21
N GLY A 280 13.45 -10.86 0.31
CA GLY A 280 14.03 -11.36 1.54
C GLY A 280 14.04 -12.86 1.69
N THR A 281 13.86 -13.31 2.92
CA THR A 281 13.67 -14.72 3.23
C THR A 281 12.54 -14.85 4.23
N ASP A 282 11.36 -15.04 3.69
CA ASP A 282 10.10 -14.75 4.36
C ASP A 282 9.46 -16.01 4.91
N THR A 283 8.73 -15.82 6.01
CA THR A 283 8.08 -16.91 6.73
C THR A 283 6.61 -16.62 6.94
N VAL A 284 5.74 -17.42 6.30
CA VAL A 284 4.30 -17.40 6.58
C VAL A 284 3.97 -18.41 7.67
N VAL A 285 3.27 -17.96 8.70
CA VAL A 285 2.92 -18.73 9.90
C VAL A 285 1.44 -19.07 9.89
N PHE A 286 1.15 -20.37 9.87
CA PHE A 286 -0.18 -20.95 10.01
C PHE A 286 -0.38 -21.48 11.43
N SER A 287 -1.61 -21.46 11.95
CA SER A 287 -1.93 -21.89 13.31
C SER A 287 -2.02 -23.42 13.48
N GLY A 288 -2.25 -24.16 12.40
CA GLY A 288 -2.43 -25.62 12.45
C GLY A 288 -1.16 -26.42 12.17
N ASN A 289 -1.26 -27.74 12.36
CA ASN A 289 -0.22 -28.72 12.02
C ASN A 289 -0.15 -28.92 10.50
N ARG A 290 1.03 -29.25 9.96
CA ARG A 290 1.28 -29.44 8.52
C ARG A 290 0.30 -30.39 7.86
N ARG A 291 -0.11 -31.47 8.55
CA ARG A 291 -1.05 -32.49 8.02
C ARG A 291 -2.45 -31.94 7.72
N GLN A 292 -2.81 -30.77 8.26
CA GLN A 292 -4.11 -30.13 8.03
C GLN A 292 -4.14 -29.32 6.73
N TYR A 293 -3.02 -29.19 6.02
CA TYR A 293 -2.89 -28.34 4.84
C TYR A 293 -2.41 -29.10 3.61
N VAL A 294 -2.90 -28.69 2.45
CA VAL A 294 -2.42 -29.08 1.14
C VAL A 294 -1.64 -27.90 0.57
N LEU A 295 -0.42 -28.17 0.07
CA LEU A 295 0.45 -27.16 -0.51
C LEU A 295 0.63 -27.50 -1.99
N THR A 296 0.30 -26.56 -2.85
CA THR A 296 0.39 -26.69 -4.30
C THR A 296 1.24 -25.56 -4.85
N ALA A 297 2.27 -25.88 -5.64
CA ALA A 297 2.99 -24.88 -6.44
C ALA A 297 2.43 -24.98 -7.87
N PRO A 298 1.54 -24.08 -8.32
CA PRO A 298 0.95 -24.16 -9.66
C PRO A 298 1.97 -23.90 -10.77
N SER A 299 3.05 -23.17 -10.47
CA SER A 299 4.15 -22.88 -11.38
C SER A 299 5.40 -23.73 -11.09
N GLY A 300 6.19 -24.02 -12.12
CA GLY A 300 7.39 -24.84 -12.00
C GLY A 300 8.59 -24.15 -11.33
N ASP A 301 8.55 -22.82 -11.24
CA ASP A 301 9.51 -21.95 -10.56
C ASP A 301 9.21 -21.79 -9.06
N ARG A 302 7.98 -22.14 -8.62
CA ARG A 302 7.48 -22.03 -7.23
C ARG A 302 7.44 -20.59 -6.71
N SER A 303 7.42 -19.61 -7.60
CA SER A 303 7.16 -18.19 -7.26
C SER A 303 5.81 -18.03 -6.60
N THR A 304 4.84 -18.87 -6.95
CA THR A 304 3.53 -18.95 -6.30
C THR A 304 3.36 -20.30 -5.59
N VAL A 305 2.85 -20.26 -4.35
CA VAL A 305 2.41 -21.43 -3.57
C VAL A 305 1.01 -21.19 -3.03
N VAL A 306 0.09 -22.10 -3.30
CA VAL A 306 -1.27 -22.10 -2.74
C VAL A 306 -1.32 -23.06 -1.56
N VAL A 307 -1.72 -22.56 -0.39
CA VAL A 307 -1.91 -23.33 0.84
C VAL A 307 -3.40 -23.44 1.15
N SER A 308 -3.97 -24.63 0.98
CA SER A 308 -5.38 -24.90 1.25
C SER A 308 -5.53 -25.71 2.53
N ARG A 309 -6.37 -25.26 3.46
CA ARG A 309 -6.73 -26.07 4.63
C ARG A 309 -7.69 -27.17 4.21
N LEU A 310 -7.38 -28.42 4.59
CA LEU A 310 -8.30 -29.54 4.41
C LEU A 310 -9.62 -29.25 5.12
N ALA A 311 -10.73 -29.61 4.49
CA ALA A 311 -12.07 -29.36 5.00
C ALA A 311 -12.17 -29.78 6.48
N SER A 312 -12.47 -28.81 7.33
CA SER A 312 -12.77 -29.00 8.74
C SER A 312 -14.18 -28.50 9.00
N LYS A 313 -14.67 -28.53 10.24
CA LYS A 313 -15.93 -27.86 10.61
C LYS A 313 -15.87 -26.32 10.43
N HIS A 314 -14.70 -25.75 10.13
CA HIS A 314 -14.47 -24.33 9.85
C HIS A 314 -14.42 -24.05 8.34
N ARG A 315 -14.58 -22.78 7.95
CA ARG A 315 -14.51 -22.32 6.55
C ARG A 315 -13.23 -22.86 5.85
N ALA A 316 -13.38 -23.27 4.59
CA ALA A 316 -12.24 -23.60 3.75
C ALA A 316 -11.36 -22.34 3.61
N GLN A 317 -10.08 -22.47 3.98
CA GLN A 317 -9.08 -21.42 3.90
C GLN A 317 -8.18 -21.71 2.70
N VAL A 318 -7.96 -20.71 1.85
CA VAL A 318 -7.01 -20.76 0.73
C VAL A 318 -6.13 -19.52 0.78
N VAL A 319 -4.86 -19.70 1.09
CA VAL A 319 -3.88 -18.61 1.11
C VAL A 319 -2.98 -18.74 -0.12
N THR A 320 -2.84 -17.66 -0.87
CA THR A 320 -1.93 -17.57 -2.03
C THR A 320 -0.67 -16.84 -1.60
N LEU A 321 0.47 -17.50 -1.78
CA LEU A 321 1.78 -17.01 -1.38
C LEU A 321 2.61 -16.72 -2.62
N HIS A 322 3.20 -15.54 -2.67
CA HIS A 322 4.17 -15.11 -3.67
C HIS A 322 5.49 -14.82 -2.98
N ASP A 323 6.59 -15.32 -3.55
CA ASP A 323 7.95 -15.03 -3.06
C ASP A 323 8.13 -15.34 -1.56
N ILE A 324 7.67 -16.54 -1.15
CA ILE A 324 7.81 -17.05 0.23
C ILE A 324 8.77 -18.24 0.26
N GLU A 325 9.78 -18.21 1.12
CA GLU A 325 10.77 -19.28 1.26
C GLU A 325 10.35 -20.34 2.30
N ARG A 326 9.61 -19.92 3.34
CA ARG A 326 9.28 -20.77 4.49
C ARG A 326 7.80 -20.69 4.86
N ILE A 327 7.22 -21.85 5.11
CA ILE A 327 5.88 -21.99 5.67
C ILE A 327 6.00 -22.68 7.02
N ARG A 328 5.68 -21.96 8.10
CA ARG A 328 5.71 -22.47 9.48
C ARG A 328 4.31 -22.94 9.88
N PHE A 329 4.24 -24.20 10.32
CA PHE A 329 3.09 -24.83 10.97
C PHE A 329 3.40 -25.03 12.46
N ALA A 330 2.39 -25.45 13.23
CA ALA A 330 2.56 -25.71 14.66
C ALA A 330 3.55 -26.87 14.95
N ASP A 331 3.71 -27.82 14.04
CA ASP A 331 4.56 -29.01 14.18
C ASP A 331 5.84 -28.99 13.33
N GLY A 332 6.13 -27.88 12.63
CA GLY A 332 7.37 -27.77 11.86
C GLY A 332 7.37 -26.70 10.77
N ILE A 333 8.48 -26.62 10.03
CA ILE A 333 8.67 -25.66 8.94
C ILE A 333 8.89 -26.42 7.64
N VAL A 334 8.18 -26.00 6.58
CA VAL A 334 8.38 -26.47 5.22
C VAL A 334 9.05 -25.37 4.42
N SER A 335 10.13 -25.72 3.71
CA SER A 335 10.71 -24.83 2.70
C SER A 335 9.96 -25.01 1.38
N THR A 336 9.55 -23.90 0.77
CA THR A 336 8.82 -23.89 -0.51
C THR A 336 9.67 -24.46 -1.64
N ALA A 337 10.99 -24.25 -1.61
CA ALA A 337 11.95 -24.85 -2.54
C ALA A 337 11.92 -26.40 -2.58
N LYS A 338 11.38 -27.06 -1.55
CA LYS A 338 11.23 -28.52 -1.49
C LYS A 338 9.88 -29.03 -2.01
N LEU A 339 8.95 -28.15 -2.40
CA LEU A 339 7.66 -28.56 -2.93
C LEU A 339 7.83 -29.22 -4.29
N LYS A 340 7.07 -30.30 -4.54
CA LYS A 340 7.11 -30.99 -5.83
C LYS A 340 6.63 -30.04 -6.93
N LYS A 341 7.37 -29.98 -8.03
CA LYS A 341 6.92 -29.23 -9.22
C LYS A 341 5.66 -29.91 -9.76
N PRO A 342 4.69 -29.15 -10.29
CA PRO A 342 3.55 -29.75 -10.96
C PRO A 342 4.05 -30.57 -12.17
N PRO A 343 3.37 -31.65 -12.56
CA PRO A 343 3.78 -32.43 -13.73
C PRO A 343 3.83 -31.51 -14.95
N VAL A 344 4.96 -31.48 -15.65
CA VAL A 344 5.02 -30.83 -16.96
C VAL A 344 4.15 -31.68 -17.89
N ILE A 345 2.97 -31.17 -18.27
CA ILE A 345 2.20 -31.78 -19.35
C ILE A 345 2.94 -31.42 -20.63
N SER A 346 3.86 -32.28 -21.07
CA SER A 346 4.38 -32.19 -22.43
C SER A 346 3.20 -32.36 -23.38
N PRO A 347 2.99 -31.47 -24.37
CA PRO A 347 1.99 -31.72 -25.39
C PRO A 347 2.30 -33.07 -26.00
N SER A 348 1.34 -33.99 -25.94
CA SER A 348 1.47 -35.30 -26.55
C SER A 348 1.86 -35.08 -28.01
N ARG A 349 2.92 -35.75 -28.45
CA ARG A 349 3.35 -35.75 -29.84
C ARG A 349 2.10 -36.05 -30.69
N PRO A 350 1.67 -35.15 -31.60
CA PRO A 350 0.48 -35.39 -32.38
C PRO A 350 0.64 -36.74 -33.10
N PRO A 351 -0.42 -37.57 -33.14
CA PRO A 351 -0.32 -38.88 -33.78
C PRO A 351 0.20 -38.70 -35.20
N LEU A 352 1.27 -39.41 -35.54
CA LEU A 352 1.77 -39.52 -36.91
C LEU A 352 0.61 -40.02 -37.78
N TRP A 353 -0.02 -39.11 -38.52
CA TRP A 353 -1.01 -39.45 -39.51
C TRP A 353 -0.29 -40.32 -40.55
N ARG A 354 -0.56 -41.63 -40.54
CA ARG A 354 -0.16 -42.51 -41.64
C ARG A 354 -0.93 -42.03 -42.87
N ALA A 355 -0.27 -41.27 -43.73
CA ALA A 355 -0.79 -40.94 -45.04
C ALA A 355 -1.08 -42.25 -45.80
N GLY A 356 -2.36 -42.61 -45.90
CA GLY A 356 -2.82 -43.65 -46.79
C GLY A 356 -2.48 -43.25 -48.22
N ARG A 357 -1.77 -44.13 -48.93
CA ARG A 357 -1.51 -43.97 -50.36
C ARG A 357 -2.85 -43.93 -51.11
N PRO A 358 -3.12 -42.96 -52.00
CA PRO A 358 -4.32 -42.99 -52.82
C PRO A 358 -4.27 -44.18 -53.78
N ARG A 359 -5.27 -45.08 -53.70
CA ARG A 359 -5.55 -46.05 -54.77
C ARG A 359 -6.24 -45.28 -55.89
N ILE A 360 -5.52 -45.02 -56.98
CA ILE A 360 -6.08 -44.58 -58.25
C ILE A 360 -6.66 -45.83 -58.93
N SER A 361 -7.97 -45.89 -59.09
CA SER A 361 -8.66 -46.87 -59.94
C SER A 361 -9.28 -46.14 -61.13
N PRO A 362 -8.85 -46.38 -62.38
CA PRO A 362 -9.43 -45.75 -63.56
C PRO A 362 -10.74 -46.44 -63.95
N ARG A 363 -11.85 -45.68 -64.04
CA ARG A 363 -13.07 -46.14 -64.71
C ARG A 363 -12.93 -45.88 -66.21
N PHE A 364 -12.96 -46.97 -66.97
CA PHE A 364 -13.25 -46.97 -68.41
C PHE A 364 -14.72 -46.61 -68.65
N CYS A 365 -14.99 -45.82 -69.68
CA CYS A 365 -16.30 -45.63 -70.29
C CYS A 365 -16.24 -46.18 -71.72
N GLY A 366 -17.23 -46.99 -72.14
CA GLY A 366 -17.41 -47.32 -73.56
C GLY A 366 -18.20 -48.60 -73.90
N GLN A 367 -19.49 -48.40 -74.20
CA GLN A 367 -20.38 -49.17 -75.12
C GLN A 367 -20.85 -50.57 -74.68
N LYS A 368 -22.13 -50.96 -74.83
CA LYS A 368 -23.15 -50.60 -75.83
C LYS A 368 -24.51 -50.28 -75.22
#